data_AF-A0AB38RP19-F1
#
_entry.id   AF-A0AB38RP19-F1
#
_cell.length_a   1.000
_cell.length_b   1.000
_cell.length_c   1.000
_cell.angle_alpha   90.00
_cell.angle_beta   90.00
_cell.angle_gamma   90.00
#
_symmetry.space_group_name_H-M   'P 1'
#
loop_
_entity.id
_entity.type
_entity.pdbx_description
1 polymer ?
#
loop_
_entity_poly.entity_id
_entity_poly.type
_entity_poly.pdbx_seq_one_letter_code
_entity_poly.pdbx_strand_id
1 'polypeptide(L)'
;MTATITQTPQQWADAFEQASDQDPEIQAHGKYFTCSYLLDMGTHTFVVEMTTGKVHAITVDPGPLDRPYQFAIRASAKTWQGFGVPVPAPMYHGIWAASFQRDMKLEGDVLVLMQNLRCVTRQIELLRTVGVPV
;
A
#
# COMPACT_ATOMS: atom_id res chain seq x y z
N MET A 1 -5.16 -22.59 -11.60
CA MET A 1 -4.05 -21.90 -12.27
C MET A 1 -4.48 -20.45 -12.43
N THR A 2 -4.16 -19.59 -11.46
CA THR A 2 -4.47 -18.16 -11.55
C THR A 2 -3.41 -17.56 -12.45
N ALA A 3 -3.79 -17.02 -13.60
CA ALA A 3 -2.87 -16.35 -14.50
C ALA A 3 -2.18 -15.22 -13.75
N THR A 4 -0.85 -15.27 -13.64
CA THR A 4 -0.05 -14.15 -13.18
C THR A 4 -0.14 -13.07 -14.25
N ILE A 5 -1.12 -12.18 -14.13
CA ILE A 5 -1.21 -11.00 -14.99
C ILE A 5 0.07 -10.21 -14.72
N THR A 6 0.98 -10.17 -15.69
CA THR A 6 2.15 -9.28 -15.61
C THR A 6 1.63 -7.87 -15.86
N GLN A 7 1.18 -7.22 -14.79
CA GLN A 7 0.66 -5.87 -14.81
C GLN A 7 1.83 -4.88 -14.79
N THR A 8 1.80 -3.86 -15.62
CA THR A 8 2.78 -2.76 -15.53
C THR A 8 2.59 -1.98 -14.22
N PRO A 9 3.63 -1.31 -13.69
CA PRO A 9 3.50 -0.51 -12.46
C PRO A 9 2.38 0.54 -12.53
N GLN A 10 2.19 1.17 -13.70
CA GLN A 10 1.11 2.13 -13.91
C GLN A 10 -0.26 1.46 -13.86
N GLN A 11 -0.45 0.33 -14.55
CA GLN A 11 -1.72 -0.39 -14.50
C GLN A 11 -2.04 -0.85 -13.07
N TRP A 12 -1.03 -1.22 -12.27
CA TRP A 12 -1.20 -1.57 -10.87
C TRP A 12 -1.65 -0.37 -10.05
N ALA A 13 -1.03 0.80 -10.25
CA ALA A 13 -1.43 2.04 -9.59
C ALA A 13 -2.91 2.36 -9.88
N ASP A 14 -3.33 2.29 -11.15
CA ASP A 14 -4.72 2.55 -11.55
C ASP A 14 -5.70 1.55 -10.89
N ALA A 15 -5.33 0.27 -10.81
CA ALA A 15 -6.14 -0.76 -10.16
C ALA A 15 -6.22 -0.58 -8.63
N PHE A 16 -5.11 -0.19 -7.99
CA PHE A 16 -5.06 0.09 -6.56
C PHE A 16 -5.88 1.33 -6.20
N GLU A 17 -5.80 2.39 -7.01
CA GLU A 17 -6.66 3.57 -6.89
C GLU A 17 -8.14 3.17 -6.94
N GLN A 18 -8.54 2.46 -8.00
CA GLN A 18 -9.92 2.03 -8.16
C GLN A 18 -10.40 1.16 -6.98
N ALA A 19 -9.59 0.21 -6.54
CA ALA A 19 -9.93 -0.66 -5.42
C ALA A 19 -10.06 0.14 -4.11
N SER A 20 -9.15 1.07 -3.85
CA SER A 20 -9.20 1.93 -2.66
C SER A 20 -10.43 2.81 -2.66
N ASP A 21 -10.72 3.48 -3.78
CA ASP A 21 -11.81 4.44 -3.88
C ASP A 21 -13.19 3.79 -3.83
N GLN A 22 -13.31 2.53 -4.28
CA GLN A 22 -14.56 1.77 -4.29
C GLN A 22 -14.74 0.90 -3.04
N ASP A 23 -13.74 0.83 -2.14
CA ASP A 23 -13.83 0.01 -0.94
C ASP A 23 -14.84 0.59 0.07
N PRO A 24 -15.89 -0.17 0.45
CA PRO A 24 -16.94 0.33 1.35
C PRO A 24 -16.42 0.71 2.75
N GLU A 25 -15.35 0.06 3.22
CA GLU A 25 -14.81 0.31 4.54
C GLU A 25 -13.97 1.60 4.55
N ILE A 26 -13.15 1.83 3.53
CA ILE A 26 -12.46 3.10 3.33
C ILE A 26 -13.48 4.22 3.16
N GLN A 27 -14.58 4.03 2.44
CA GLN A 27 -15.63 5.05 2.33
C GLN A 27 -16.31 5.36 3.68
N ALA A 28 -16.52 4.35 4.53
CA ALA A 28 -17.16 4.53 5.83
C ALA A 28 -16.26 5.25 6.86
N HIS A 29 -14.96 4.99 6.84
CA HIS A 29 -14.02 5.50 7.85
C HIS A 29 -13.08 6.60 7.33
N GLY A 30 -12.99 6.77 6.02
CA GLY A 30 -11.97 7.57 5.35
C GLY A 30 -12.21 9.08 5.34
N LYS A 31 -13.27 9.58 5.99
CA LYS A 31 -13.59 11.04 6.01
C LYS A 31 -12.37 11.89 6.37
N TYR A 32 -11.54 11.44 7.32
CA TYR A 32 -10.33 12.13 7.77
C TYR A 32 -9.04 11.47 7.25
N PHE A 33 -9.14 10.49 6.36
CA PHE A 33 -7.99 9.82 5.78
C PHE A 33 -7.34 10.71 4.73
N THR A 34 -6.43 11.57 5.21
CA THR A 34 -5.67 12.53 4.40
C THR A 34 -4.21 12.44 4.82
N CYS A 35 -3.38 11.90 3.93
CA CYS A 35 -1.95 11.77 4.13
C CYS A 35 -1.25 11.43 2.81
N SER A 36 0.06 11.66 2.73
CA SER A 36 0.90 11.11 1.67
C SER A 36 1.83 10.05 2.24
N TYR A 37 1.93 8.89 1.59
CA TYR A 37 2.82 7.81 2.04
C TYR A 37 3.49 7.08 0.88
N LEU A 38 4.68 6.52 1.15
CA LEU A 38 5.43 5.73 0.19
C LEU A 38 5.20 4.23 0.43
N LEU A 39 4.89 3.49 -0.62
CA LEU A 39 5.03 2.04 -0.68
C LEU A 39 6.31 1.71 -1.42
N ASP A 40 7.30 1.19 -0.71
CA ASP A 40 8.54 0.70 -1.31
C ASP A 40 8.48 -0.82 -1.41
N MET A 41 8.26 -1.30 -2.63
CA MET A 41 8.08 -2.71 -2.95
C MET A 41 9.36 -3.42 -3.39
N GLY A 42 10.52 -2.75 -3.30
CA GLY A 42 11.81 -3.27 -3.70
C GLY A 42 12.09 -3.12 -5.20
N THR A 43 11.19 -3.58 -6.08
CA THR A 43 11.34 -3.39 -7.55
C THR A 43 10.82 -2.04 -8.00
N HIS A 44 9.66 -1.64 -7.45
CA HIS A 44 8.99 -0.38 -7.75
C HIS A 44 8.62 0.34 -6.46
N THR A 45 8.51 1.66 -6.56
CA THR A 45 8.09 2.52 -5.45
C THR A 45 6.90 3.35 -5.86
N PHE A 46 5.99 3.61 -4.92
CA PHE A 46 4.73 4.32 -5.19
C PHE A 46 4.47 5.35 -4.10
N VAL A 47 4.39 6.63 -4.45
CA VAL A 47 3.87 7.64 -3.52
C VAL A 47 2.37 7.76 -3.73
N VAL A 48 1.60 7.44 -2.68
CA VAL A 48 0.14 7.51 -2.67
C VAL A 48 -0.28 8.74 -1.88
N GLU A 49 -1.00 9.63 -2.54
CA GLU A 49 -1.53 10.86 -1.93
C GLU A 49 -3.03 10.66 -1.68
N MET A 50 -3.43 10.67 -0.41
CA MET A 50 -4.82 10.52 0.02
C MET A 50 -5.42 11.87 0.38
N THR A 51 -6.65 12.13 -0.05
CA THR A 51 -7.46 13.27 0.39
C THR A 51 -8.87 12.80 0.73
N THR A 52 -9.29 12.98 1.98
CA THR A 52 -10.65 12.65 2.45
C THR A 52 -11.12 11.24 2.08
N GLY A 53 -10.22 10.25 2.16
CA GLY A 53 -10.53 8.84 1.89
C GLY A 53 -10.53 8.45 0.41
N LYS A 54 -10.08 9.36 -0.46
CA LYS A 54 -9.90 9.12 -1.89
C LYS A 54 -8.44 9.25 -2.28
N VAL A 55 -8.01 8.42 -3.22
CA VAL A 55 -6.70 8.57 -3.84
C VAL A 55 -6.73 9.81 -4.71
N HIS A 56 -5.88 10.78 -4.40
CA HIS A 56 -5.72 12.00 -5.17
C HIS A 56 -4.73 11.80 -6.33
N ALA A 57 -3.64 11.10 -6.06
CA ALA A 57 -2.63 10.74 -7.04
C ALA A 57 -1.80 9.53 -6.57
N ILE A 58 -1.29 8.76 -7.53
CA ILE A 58 -0.24 7.79 -7.31
C ILE A 58 0.91 8.11 -8.25
N THR A 59 2.09 8.39 -7.71
CA THR A 59 3.31 8.58 -8.50
C THR A 59 4.12 7.31 -8.47
N VAL A 60 4.36 6.73 -9.66
CA VAL A 60 5.16 5.52 -9.87
C VAL A 60 6.64 5.89 -9.99
N ASP A 61 7.49 5.14 -9.30
CA ASP A 61 8.95 5.27 -9.28
C ASP A 61 9.45 6.72 -9.14
N PRO A 62 8.98 7.47 -8.11
CA PRO A 62 9.40 8.85 -7.90
C PRO A 62 10.90 8.92 -7.61
N GLY A 63 11.57 9.92 -8.19
CA GLY A 63 12.91 10.31 -7.80
C GLY A 63 12.98 10.85 -6.36
N PRO A 64 14.19 11.00 -5.79
CA PRO A 64 14.37 11.31 -4.36
C PRO A 64 13.70 12.60 -3.86
N LEU A 65 13.41 13.54 -4.76
CA LEU A 65 12.82 14.84 -4.44
C LEU A 65 11.54 15.13 -5.25
N ASP A 66 11.03 14.15 -6.00
CA ASP A 66 9.95 14.36 -6.96
C ASP A 66 8.59 14.54 -6.26
N ARG A 67 8.37 13.77 -5.18
CA ARG A 67 7.12 13.80 -4.41
C ARG A 67 7.38 13.66 -2.90
N PRO A 68 6.85 14.58 -2.08
CA PRO A 68 6.92 14.44 -0.63
C PRO A 68 5.96 13.36 -0.13
N TYR A 69 6.39 12.64 0.90
CA TYR A 69 5.55 11.71 1.66
C TYR A 69 5.84 11.87 3.15
N GLN A 70 4.85 11.59 4.00
CA GLN A 70 4.94 11.76 5.46
C GLN A 70 5.56 10.53 6.11
N PHE A 71 5.20 9.34 5.64
CA PHE A 71 5.74 8.07 6.12
C PHE A 71 5.96 7.10 4.97
N ALA A 72 6.77 6.07 5.21
CA ALA A 72 7.06 5.02 4.25
C ALA A 72 6.81 3.63 4.86
N ILE A 73 6.27 2.74 4.04
CA ILE A 73 6.17 1.31 4.31
C ILE A 73 7.11 0.62 3.33
N ARG A 74 8.18 0.02 3.85
CA ARG A 74 9.22 -0.61 3.03
C ARG A 74 9.33 -2.08 3.38
N ALA A 75 9.48 -2.95 2.38
CA ALA A 75 9.85 -4.34 2.58
C ALA A 75 10.45 -4.91 1.28
N SER A 76 11.10 -6.07 1.33
CA SER A 76 11.51 -6.76 0.10
C SER A 76 10.32 -7.17 -0.76
N ALA A 77 10.57 -7.33 -2.06
CA ALA A 77 9.59 -7.87 -3.02
C ALA A 77 8.97 -9.19 -2.52
N LYS A 78 9.76 -10.05 -1.89
CA LYS A 78 9.29 -11.31 -1.29
C LYS A 78 8.20 -11.09 -0.24
N THR A 79 8.35 -10.07 0.61
CA THR A 79 7.35 -9.77 1.64
C THR A 79 6.08 -9.23 1.00
N TRP A 80 6.18 -8.33 0.02
CA TRP A 80 5.01 -7.84 -0.71
C TRP A 80 4.29 -8.94 -1.49
N GLN A 81 5.00 -9.87 -2.13
CA GLN A 81 4.40 -11.07 -2.75
C GLN A 81 3.59 -11.89 -1.74
N GLY A 82 4.07 -11.99 -0.49
CA GLY A 82 3.32 -12.63 0.59
C GLY A 82 2.00 -11.93 0.95
N PHE A 83 1.91 -10.61 0.78
CA PHE A 83 0.67 -9.84 0.96
C PHE A 83 -0.28 -9.96 -0.24
N GLY A 84 0.27 -10.15 -1.46
CA GLY A 84 -0.49 -10.17 -2.71
C GLY A 84 -1.29 -11.46 -2.99
N VAL A 85 -1.30 -12.43 -2.07
CA VAL A 85 -2.06 -13.67 -2.23
C VAL A 85 -3.41 -13.63 -1.48
N PRO A 86 -4.47 -14.30 -1.98
CA PRO A 86 -5.79 -14.27 -1.35
C PRO A 86 -5.80 -14.70 0.12
N VAL A 87 -4.97 -15.69 0.47
CA VAL A 87 -4.78 -16.18 1.85
C VAL A 87 -3.29 -16.09 2.19
N PRO A 88 -2.83 -14.99 2.80
CA PRO A 88 -1.43 -14.84 3.20
C PRO A 88 -1.02 -15.87 4.24
N ALA A 89 0.21 -16.37 4.13
CA ALA A 89 0.81 -17.18 5.17
C ALA A 89 0.96 -16.38 6.48
N PRO A 90 1.16 -17.06 7.64
CA PRO A 90 1.45 -16.37 8.90
C PRO A 90 2.58 -15.34 8.74
N MET A 91 2.36 -14.19 9.37
CA MET A 91 3.22 -13.00 9.34
C MET A 91 3.20 -12.16 8.05
N TYR A 92 2.40 -12.52 7.04
CA TYR A 92 2.12 -11.67 5.86
C TYR A 92 0.68 -11.15 5.83
N HIS A 93 -0.09 -11.37 6.89
CA HIS A 93 -1.51 -10.98 6.96
C HIS A 93 -1.73 -9.51 7.36
N GLY A 94 -0.68 -8.81 7.82
CA GLY A 94 -0.81 -7.43 8.29
C GLY A 94 0.55 -6.79 8.55
N ILE A 95 0.59 -5.47 8.47
CA ILE A 95 1.83 -4.68 8.58
C ILE A 95 2.56 -4.89 9.91
N TRP A 96 1.83 -5.14 11.01
CA TRP A 96 2.43 -5.43 12.31
C TRP A 96 3.19 -6.75 12.32
N ALA A 97 2.54 -7.82 11.89
CA ALA A 97 3.16 -9.14 11.88
C ALA A 97 4.39 -9.16 10.96
N ALA A 98 4.32 -8.48 9.82
CA ALA A 98 5.47 -8.31 8.93
C ALA A 98 6.56 -7.42 9.54
N SER A 99 6.22 -6.36 10.27
CA SER A 99 7.21 -5.48 10.91
C SER A 99 7.95 -6.16 12.08
N PHE A 100 7.28 -7.05 12.81
CA PHE A 100 7.90 -7.78 13.92
C PHE A 100 8.68 -9.02 13.48
N GLN A 101 8.21 -9.73 12.45
CA GLN A 101 8.68 -11.09 12.15
C GLN A 101 9.23 -11.26 10.72
N ARG A 102 9.19 -10.20 9.91
CA ARG A 102 9.77 -10.13 8.55
C ARG A 102 10.65 -8.87 8.45
N ASP A 103 10.84 -8.37 7.23
CA ASP A 103 11.71 -7.24 6.92
C ASP A 103 10.95 -5.93 6.65
N MET A 104 9.65 -5.86 7.02
CA MET A 104 8.87 -4.65 6.83
C MET A 104 9.31 -3.56 7.82
N LYS A 105 9.48 -2.34 7.31
CA LYS A 105 9.82 -1.15 8.09
C LYS A 105 8.76 -0.07 7.90
N LEU A 106 8.41 0.56 9.01
CA LEU A 106 7.52 1.72 9.06
C LEU A 106 8.38 2.92 9.48
N GLU A 107 8.58 3.86 8.55
CA GLU A 107 9.54 4.97 8.71
C GLU A 107 8.86 6.32 8.49
N GLY A 108 9.46 7.40 8.98
CA GLY A 108 8.92 8.77 8.88
C GLY A 108 7.96 9.12 10.01
N ASP A 109 6.91 9.88 9.71
CA ASP A 109 5.90 10.30 10.69
C ASP A 109 4.90 9.17 10.99
N VAL A 110 5.31 8.29 11.90
CA VAL A 110 4.50 7.14 12.33
C VAL A 110 3.21 7.59 13.03
N LEU A 111 3.12 8.80 13.60
CA LEU A 111 1.89 9.28 14.21
C LEU A 111 0.78 9.44 13.15
N VAL A 112 1.11 9.96 11.97
CA VAL A 112 0.17 10.07 10.84
C VAL A 112 -0.29 8.68 10.38
N LEU A 113 0.62 7.70 10.33
CA LEU A 113 0.24 6.30 10.09
C LEU A 113 -0.75 5.79 11.16
N MET A 114 -0.48 6.03 12.44
CA MET A 114 -1.35 5.57 13.53
C MET A 114 -2.74 6.22 13.50
N GLN A 115 -2.82 7.51 13.19
CA GLN A 115 -4.10 8.23 13.06
C GLN A 115 -4.96 7.69 11.90
N ASN A 116 -4.33 7.14 10.87
CA ASN A 116 -4.98 6.62 9.67
C ASN A 116 -4.95 5.08 9.59
N LEU A 117 -4.61 4.41 10.69
CA LEU A 117 -4.19 3.00 10.70
C LEU A 117 -5.19 2.07 10.02
N ARG A 118 -6.50 2.21 10.33
CA ARG A 118 -7.52 1.30 9.78
C ARG A 118 -7.61 1.37 8.26
N CYS A 119 -7.58 2.57 7.69
CA CYS A 119 -7.66 2.77 6.25
C CYS A 119 -6.37 2.33 5.56
N VAL A 120 -5.20 2.61 6.16
CA VAL A 120 -3.91 2.14 5.62
C VAL A 120 -3.85 0.61 5.63
N THR A 121 -4.20 -0.06 6.73
CA THR A 121 -4.20 -1.53 6.77
C THR A 121 -5.21 -2.11 5.79
N ARG A 122 -6.36 -1.45 5.60
CA ARG A 122 -7.34 -1.87 4.60
C ARG A 122 -6.78 -1.76 3.18
N GLN A 123 -6.08 -0.69 2.84
CA GLN A 123 -5.38 -0.57 1.56
C GLN A 123 -4.34 -1.66 1.36
N ILE A 124 -3.57 -2.03 2.39
CA ILE A 124 -2.63 -3.16 2.32
C ILE A 124 -3.36 -4.51 2.12
N GLU A 125 -4.55 -4.69 2.70
CA GLU A 125 -5.38 -5.88 2.45
C GLU A 125 -5.91 -5.95 1.01
N LEU A 126 -6.18 -4.81 0.36
CA LEU A 126 -6.65 -4.77 -1.03
C LEU A 126 -5.59 -5.31 -2.02
N LEU A 127 -4.31 -5.35 -1.63
CA LEU A 127 -3.24 -5.99 -2.41
C LEU A 127 -3.51 -7.48 -2.68
N ARG A 128 -4.32 -8.14 -1.85
CA ARG A 128 -4.76 -9.53 -2.08
C ARG A 128 -5.68 -9.67 -3.29
N THR A 129 -6.29 -8.57 -3.70
CA THR A 129 -7.23 -8.49 -4.82
C THR A 129 -6.57 -7.89 -6.05
N VAL A 130 -5.83 -6.78 -5.89
CA VAL A 130 -5.16 -6.10 -7.02
C VAL A 130 -3.80 -6.69 -7.36
N GLY A 131 -3.25 -7.56 -6.50
CA GLY A 131 -1.90 -8.10 -6.63
C GLY A 131 -0.82 -7.12 -6.18
N VAL A 132 0.42 -7.49 -6.45
CA VAL A 132 1.60 -6.64 -6.23
C VAL A 132 2.45 -6.63 -7.50
N PRO A 133 3.04 -5.48 -7.88
CA PRO A 133 3.76 -5.32 -9.14
C PRO A 133 5.24 -5.75 -8.99
N VAL A 134 5.53 -6.87 -8.31
CA VAL A 134 6.89 -7.32 -7.96
C VAL A 134 7.10 -8.83 -8.01
#